data_AF-A0A3S3S0Z2-F1
#
_entry.id   AF-A0A3S3S0Z2-F1
#
_cell.length_a   1.000
_cell.length_b   1.000
_cell.length_c   1.000
_cell.angle_alpha   90.00
_cell.angle_beta   90.00
_cell.angle_gamma   90.00
#
_symmetry.space_group_name_H-M   'P 1'
#
loop_
_entity.id
_entity.type
_entity.pdbx_description
1 polymer ?
#
loop_
_entity_poly.entity_id
_entity_poly.type
_entity_poly.pdbx_seq_one_letter_code
_entity_poly.pdbx_strand_id
1 'polypeptide(L)'
;MKRLSALLVKESIDHAHALGAPLVVVHPGSFPPDGRGNPEAHWRLNSESLSEICEHAAKEGVEVCIENMPAGTRLFFQTPQDFLRASEEGLDFEIALDVGHANTKGLLNEFLAQLRGRIRHLHLHDNKGDRDAHLPFGRGTIDWKLLKREIDIHSLTAVVEANTIPEALESIAAARQVFSS
;
A
#
# COMPACT_ATOMS: atom_id res chain seq x y z
N MET A 1 7.73 -6.30 -12.78
CA MET A 1 6.35 -6.75 -13.11
C MET A 1 6.34 -7.31 -14.54
N LYS A 2 5.43 -8.22 -14.93
CA LYS A 2 5.38 -8.71 -16.33
C LYS A 2 4.62 -7.69 -17.19
N ARG A 3 4.99 -7.56 -18.47
CA ARG A 3 4.35 -6.62 -19.43
C ARG A 3 2.81 -6.73 -19.46
N LEU A 4 2.27 -7.95 -19.37
CA LEU A 4 0.81 -8.16 -19.30
C LEU A 4 0.19 -7.54 -18.05
N SER A 5 0.84 -7.64 -16.89
CA SER A 5 0.33 -7.06 -15.64
C SER A 5 0.27 -5.54 -15.73
N ALA A 6 1.27 -4.88 -16.33
CA ALA A 6 1.26 -3.44 -16.52
C ALA A 6 0.11 -2.99 -17.45
N LEU A 7 -0.21 -3.76 -18.49
CA LEU A 7 -1.36 -3.49 -19.35
C LEU A 7 -2.69 -3.57 -18.59
N LEU A 8 -2.88 -4.60 -17.77
CA LEU A 8 -4.09 -4.75 -16.95
C LEU A 8 -4.24 -3.63 -15.91
N VAL A 9 -3.12 -3.16 -15.33
CA VAL A 9 -3.17 -2.00 -14.41
C VAL A 9 -3.57 -0.73 -15.15
N LYS A 10 -3.07 -0.51 -16.38
CA LYS A 10 -3.47 0.63 -17.22
C LYS A 10 -4.96 0.58 -17.58
N GLU A 11 -5.50 -0.60 -17.89
CA GLU A 11 -6.94 -0.79 -18.11
C GLU A 11 -7.76 -0.47 -16.84
N SER A 12 -7.30 -0.91 -15.67
CA SER A 12 -7.92 -0.54 -14.39
C SER A 12 -7.88 0.97 -14.12
N ILE A 13 -6.81 1.66 -14.54
CA ILE A 13 -6.71 3.13 -14.46
C ILE A 13 -7.75 3.79 -15.37
N ASP A 14 -7.93 3.30 -16.60
CA ASP A 14 -8.94 3.83 -17.52
C ASP A 14 -10.35 3.68 -16.93
N HIS A 15 -10.62 2.56 -16.26
CA HIS A 15 -11.86 2.34 -15.51
C HIS A 15 -11.98 3.26 -14.29
N ALA A 16 -10.90 3.47 -13.55
CA ALA A 16 -10.87 4.40 -12.41
C ALA A 16 -11.21 5.82 -12.86
N HIS A 17 -10.61 6.29 -13.97
CA HIS A 17 -10.94 7.56 -14.61
C HIS A 17 -12.42 7.65 -14.97
N ALA A 18 -12.96 6.63 -15.66
CA ALA A 18 -14.36 6.58 -16.05
C ALA A 18 -15.34 6.59 -14.86
N LEU A 19 -14.93 6.07 -13.70
CA LEU A 19 -15.70 6.07 -12.45
C LEU A 19 -15.50 7.36 -11.63
N GLY A 20 -14.59 8.25 -12.02
CA GLY A 20 -14.22 9.44 -11.24
C GLY A 20 -13.46 9.10 -9.96
N ALA A 21 -12.80 7.95 -9.91
CA ALA A 21 -11.96 7.58 -8.76
C ALA A 21 -10.70 8.47 -8.74
N PRO A 22 -10.35 9.05 -7.58
CA PRO A 22 -9.23 9.99 -7.50
C PRO A 22 -7.86 9.29 -7.58
N LEU A 23 -7.81 8.00 -7.22
CA LEU A 23 -6.58 7.23 -7.14
C LEU A 23 -6.79 5.75 -7.44
N VAL A 24 -5.71 5.05 -7.72
CA VAL A 24 -5.62 3.59 -7.79
C VAL A 24 -4.50 3.08 -6.87
N VAL A 25 -4.76 1.95 -6.21
CA VAL A 25 -3.73 1.24 -5.43
C VAL A 25 -3.06 0.20 -6.32
N VAL A 26 -1.74 0.18 -6.33
CA VAL A 26 -0.92 -0.71 -7.17
C VAL A 26 0.05 -1.50 -6.32
N HIS A 27 -0.03 -2.83 -6.40
CA HIS A 27 0.99 -3.70 -5.83
C HIS A 27 2.26 -3.67 -6.71
N PRO A 28 3.45 -3.68 -6.09
CA PRO A 28 4.69 -3.81 -6.81
C PRO A 28 4.88 -5.23 -7.36
N GLY A 29 5.89 -5.39 -8.21
CA GLY A 29 6.38 -6.69 -8.65
C GLY A 29 7.07 -7.49 -7.54
N SER A 30 7.50 -8.70 -7.90
CA SER A 30 8.16 -9.64 -7.00
C SER A 30 9.42 -10.23 -7.59
N PHE A 31 10.21 -10.84 -6.72
CA PHE A 31 11.31 -11.72 -7.08
C PHE A 31 10.82 -13.08 -7.58
N PRO A 32 11.58 -13.74 -8.49
CA PRO A 32 11.29 -15.09 -8.93
C PRO A 32 11.19 -16.09 -7.76
N PRO A 33 10.25 -17.05 -7.81
CA PRO A 33 10.04 -18.00 -6.72
C PRO A 33 11.21 -18.94 -6.44
N ASP A 34 12.10 -19.13 -7.42
CA ASP A 34 13.28 -20.00 -7.31
C ASP A 34 14.52 -19.25 -6.77
N GLY A 35 14.37 -17.95 -6.44
CA GLY A 35 15.47 -17.12 -5.96
C GLY A 35 16.59 -16.91 -6.98
N ARG A 36 16.41 -17.36 -8.23
CA ARG A 36 17.37 -17.16 -9.30
C ARG A 36 17.17 -15.79 -9.92
N GLY A 37 18.24 -15.23 -10.47
CA GLY A 37 18.24 -13.92 -11.12
C GLY A 37 18.95 -12.86 -10.28
N ASN A 38 19.16 -11.71 -10.91
CA ASN A 38 19.80 -10.57 -10.28
C ASN A 38 18.73 -9.69 -9.60
N PRO A 39 18.77 -9.50 -8.27
CA PRO A 39 17.85 -8.62 -7.56
C PRO A 39 17.71 -7.23 -8.15
N GLU A 40 18.83 -6.66 -8.56
CA GLU A 40 18.89 -5.34 -9.15
C GLU A 40 18.20 -5.29 -10.52
N ALA A 41 18.33 -6.36 -11.32
CA ALA A 41 17.63 -6.45 -12.58
C ALA A 41 16.10 -6.56 -12.38
N HIS A 42 15.65 -7.33 -11.37
CA HIS A 42 14.22 -7.44 -11.05
C HIS A 42 13.65 -6.13 -10.48
N TRP A 43 14.44 -5.41 -9.68
CA TRP A 43 14.09 -4.08 -9.23
C TRP A 43 13.92 -3.13 -10.41
N ARG A 44 14.88 -3.05 -11.33
CA ARG A 44 14.78 -2.19 -12.53
C ARG A 44 13.56 -2.52 -13.37
N LEU A 45 13.32 -3.80 -13.67
CA LEU A 45 12.12 -4.21 -14.40
C LEU A 45 10.82 -3.87 -13.66
N ASN A 46 10.86 -3.84 -12.32
CA ASN A 46 9.73 -3.38 -11.52
C ASN A 46 9.56 -1.86 -11.65
N SER A 47 10.61 -1.07 -11.45
CA SER A 47 10.59 0.39 -11.55
C SER A 47 10.18 0.86 -12.95
N GLU A 48 10.68 0.22 -14.01
CA GLU A 48 10.27 0.51 -15.40
C GLU A 48 8.77 0.30 -15.61
N SER A 49 8.23 -0.83 -15.12
CA SER A 49 6.80 -1.12 -15.24
C SER A 49 5.95 -0.12 -14.43
N LEU A 50 6.39 0.24 -13.23
CA LEU A 50 5.69 1.22 -12.41
C LEU A 50 5.77 2.62 -13.03
N SER A 51 6.90 3.00 -13.63
CA SER A 51 7.05 4.29 -14.33
C SER A 51 6.04 4.38 -15.47
N GLU A 52 5.95 3.33 -16.28
CA GLU A 52 4.96 3.25 -17.35
C GLU A 52 3.51 3.35 -16.86
N ILE A 53 3.20 2.80 -15.67
CA ILE A 53 1.88 2.87 -15.05
C ILE A 53 1.62 4.30 -14.56
N CYS A 54 2.58 4.92 -13.87
CA CYS A 54 2.46 6.29 -13.35
C CYS A 54 2.30 7.31 -14.48
N GLU A 55 3.09 7.17 -15.57
CA GLU A 55 2.97 8.00 -16.77
C GLU A 55 1.61 7.87 -17.46
N HIS A 56 1.01 6.69 -17.41
CA HIS A 56 -0.34 6.47 -17.96
C HIS A 56 -1.39 7.12 -17.06
N ALA A 57 -1.34 6.86 -15.75
CA ALA A 57 -2.26 7.43 -14.78
C ALA A 57 -2.23 8.97 -14.75
N ALA A 58 -1.05 9.58 -14.89
CA ALA A 58 -0.90 11.02 -15.00
C ALA A 58 -1.63 11.61 -16.21
N LYS A 59 -1.70 10.89 -17.34
CA LYS A 59 -2.46 11.33 -18.54
C LYS A 59 -3.97 11.26 -18.32
N GLU A 60 -4.42 10.26 -17.58
CA GLU A 60 -5.83 10.06 -17.23
C GLU A 60 -6.26 10.91 -16.01
N GLY A 61 -5.32 11.62 -15.36
CA GLY A 61 -5.59 12.43 -14.17
C GLY A 61 -5.95 11.60 -12.92
N VAL A 62 -5.42 10.38 -12.83
CA VAL A 62 -5.62 9.46 -11.70
C VAL A 62 -4.31 9.33 -10.92
N GLU A 63 -4.36 9.47 -9.60
CA GLU A 63 -3.17 9.33 -8.74
C GLU A 63 -2.82 7.85 -8.52
N VAL A 64 -1.54 7.49 -8.59
CA VAL A 64 -1.07 6.13 -8.30
C VAL A 64 -0.55 6.05 -6.88
N CYS A 65 -1.15 5.16 -6.09
CA CYS A 65 -0.68 4.82 -4.76
C CYS A 65 0.01 3.45 -4.76
N ILE A 66 1.33 3.39 -4.54
CA ILE A 66 2.04 2.12 -4.37
C ILE A 66 1.85 1.63 -2.94
N GLU A 67 1.47 0.37 -2.79
CA GLU A 67 1.21 -0.24 -1.48
C GLU A 67 2.45 -0.92 -0.90
N ASN A 68 2.66 -0.78 0.41
CA ASN A 68 3.72 -1.52 1.11
C ASN A 68 3.31 -2.97 1.35
N MET A 69 4.23 -3.90 1.10
CA MET A 69 3.93 -5.34 1.09
C MET A 69 4.34 -6.03 2.41
N PRO A 70 3.67 -7.12 2.81
CA PRO A 70 3.92 -7.75 4.10
C PRO A 70 5.21 -8.57 4.12
N ALA A 71 5.70 -8.84 5.33
CA ALA A 71 6.79 -9.76 5.59
C ALA A 71 6.47 -11.17 5.07
N GLY A 72 7.51 -11.94 4.76
CA GLY A 72 7.35 -13.31 4.27
C GLY A 72 6.91 -13.42 2.81
N THR A 73 6.67 -12.29 2.13
CA THR A 73 6.43 -12.26 0.68
C THR A 73 7.73 -12.02 -0.09
N ARG A 74 7.69 -12.27 -1.40
CA ARG A 74 8.77 -11.94 -2.35
C ARG A 74 8.53 -10.62 -3.08
N LEU A 75 7.54 -9.84 -2.65
CA LEU A 75 7.18 -8.58 -3.28
C LEU A 75 8.18 -7.50 -2.86
N PHE A 76 8.42 -6.53 -3.74
CA PHE A 76 9.18 -5.32 -3.41
C PHE A 76 8.35 -4.40 -2.48
N PHE A 77 8.93 -3.26 -2.09
CA PHE A 77 8.26 -2.24 -1.26
C PHE A 77 7.79 -2.77 0.10
N GLN A 78 8.65 -3.50 0.81
CA GLN A 78 8.34 -3.97 2.18
C GLN A 78 8.87 -3.02 3.26
N THR A 79 9.70 -2.04 2.89
CA THR A 79 10.37 -1.13 3.82
C THR A 79 10.28 0.31 3.33
N PRO A 80 10.36 1.32 4.22
CA PRO A 80 10.41 2.72 3.81
C PRO A 80 11.56 3.03 2.84
N GLN A 81 12.69 2.34 2.96
CA GLN A 81 13.85 2.54 2.10
C GLN A 81 13.58 2.14 0.66
N ASP A 82 12.71 1.16 0.40
CA ASP A 82 12.31 0.80 -0.95
C ASP A 82 11.57 1.98 -1.62
N PHE A 83 10.67 2.65 -0.89
CA PHE A 83 9.93 3.82 -1.38
C PHE A 83 10.85 5.02 -1.61
N LEU A 84 11.77 5.29 -0.68
CA LEU A 84 12.76 6.36 -0.83
C LEU A 84 13.64 6.12 -2.05
N ARG A 85 14.15 4.90 -2.22
CA ARG A 85 14.94 4.49 -3.38
C ARG A 85 14.17 4.72 -4.68
N ALA A 86 12.93 4.24 -4.78
CA ALA A 86 12.12 4.41 -5.98
C ALA A 86 11.90 5.89 -6.31
N SER A 87 11.70 6.73 -5.28
CA SER A 87 11.57 8.17 -5.44
C SER A 87 12.86 8.85 -5.91
N GLU A 88 14.02 8.44 -5.38
CA GLU A 88 15.33 8.93 -5.79
C GLU A 88 15.66 8.52 -7.23
N GLU A 89 15.17 7.36 -7.67
CA GLU A 89 15.24 6.87 -9.05
C GLU A 89 14.24 7.58 -9.99
N GLY A 90 13.43 8.52 -9.49
CA GLY A 90 12.56 9.38 -10.29
C GLY A 90 11.13 8.85 -10.51
N LEU A 91 10.72 7.82 -9.77
CA LEU A 91 9.35 7.31 -9.86
C LEU A 91 8.36 8.27 -9.19
N ASP A 92 7.32 8.67 -9.94
CA ASP A 92 6.30 9.64 -9.50
C ASP A 92 5.03 8.93 -9.02
N PHE A 93 4.87 8.80 -7.70
CA PHE A 93 3.80 8.05 -7.07
C PHE A 93 3.50 8.60 -5.66
N GLU A 94 2.37 8.20 -5.10
CA GLU A 94 2.04 8.38 -3.68
C GLU A 94 1.89 7.02 -2.98
N ILE A 95 1.65 7.00 -1.67
CA ILE A 95 1.72 5.77 -0.88
C ILE A 95 0.33 5.35 -0.39
N ALA A 96 -0.02 4.09 -0.66
CA ALA A 96 -1.04 3.37 0.07
C ALA A 96 -0.35 2.67 1.27
N LEU A 97 -0.54 3.20 2.47
CA LEU A 97 -0.02 2.53 3.66
C LEU A 97 -1.01 1.45 4.10
N ASP A 98 -0.66 0.20 3.85
CA ASP A 98 -1.24 -0.92 4.56
C ASP A 98 -0.59 -1.05 5.94
N VAL A 99 -1.39 -0.72 6.95
CA VAL A 99 -0.97 -0.67 8.35
C VAL A 99 -0.67 -2.08 8.88
N GLY A 100 -1.43 -3.08 8.42
CA GLY A 100 -1.22 -4.46 8.80
C GLY A 100 0.07 -5.03 8.21
N HIS A 101 0.35 -4.78 6.93
CA HIS A 101 1.61 -5.14 6.29
C HIS A 101 2.80 -4.52 7.02
N ALA A 102 2.72 -3.23 7.36
CA ALA A 102 3.78 -2.56 8.12
C ALA A 102 4.01 -3.20 9.50
N ASN A 103 2.93 -3.68 10.16
CA ASN A 103 3.02 -4.37 11.44
C ASN A 103 3.72 -5.75 11.33
N THR A 104 3.53 -6.50 10.25
CA THR A 104 4.25 -7.77 10.03
C THR A 104 5.77 -7.60 9.94
N LYS A 105 6.23 -6.39 9.61
CA LYS A 105 7.63 -6.01 9.56
C LYS A 105 8.10 -5.31 10.85
N GLY A 106 7.18 -4.91 11.71
CA GLY A 106 7.45 -4.04 12.85
C GLY A 106 7.91 -2.63 12.43
N LEU A 107 7.50 -2.15 11.26
CA LEU A 107 8.00 -0.90 10.65
C LEU A 107 6.98 0.24 10.59
N LEU A 108 5.83 0.13 11.25
CA LEU A 108 4.77 1.14 11.19
C LEU A 108 5.29 2.53 11.60
N ASN A 109 6.07 2.61 12.68
CA ASN A 109 6.64 3.87 13.15
C ASN A 109 7.60 4.48 12.11
N GLU A 110 8.42 3.65 11.47
CA GLU A 110 9.38 4.05 10.45
C GLU A 110 8.70 4.55 9.17
N PHE A 111 7.62 3.90 8.76
CA PHE A 111 6.76 4.35 7.65
C PHE A 111 6.17 5.74 7.97
N LEU A 112 5.59 5.91 9.15
CA LEU A 112 5.01 7.20 9.56
C LEU A 112 6.09 8.29 9.68
N ALA A 113 7.23 7.99 10.28
CA ALA A 113 8.30 8.97 10.48
C ALA A 113 8.92 9.45 9.17
N GLN A 114 9.11 8.56 8.19
CA GLN A 114 9.82 8.88 6.94
C GLN A 114 8.89 9.26 5.79
N LEU A 115 7.67 8.73 5.76
CA LEU A 115 6.83 8.73 4.56
C LEU A 115 5.44 9.34 4.75
N ARG A 116 5.03 9.75 5.97
CA ARG A 116 3.68 10.29 6.24
C ARG A 116 3.22 11.40 5.29
N GLY A 117 4.13 12.24 4.80
CA GLY A 117 3.80 13.35 3.89
C GLY A 117 3.37 12.92 2.49
N ARG A 118 3.57 11.64 2.14
CA ARG A 118 3.24 11.02 0.85
C ARG A 118 2.14 9.97 0.94
N ILE A 119 1.62 9.72 2.13
CA ILE A 119 0.53 8.74 2.31
C ILE A 119 -0.76 9.40 1.87
N ARG A 120 -1.49 8.75 0.94
CA ARG A 120 -2.76 9.22 0.37
C ARG A 120 -3.92 8.25 0.62
N HIS A 121 -3.60 6.98 0.84
CA HIS A 121 -4.55 5.92 1.10
C HIS A 121 -4.11 5.04 2.27
N LEU A 122 -5.07 4.51 3.03
CA LEU A 122 -4.82 3.54 4.11
C LEU A 122 -5.62 2.26 3.90
N HIS A 123 -4.97 1.10 4.06
CA HIS A 123 -5.66 -0.16 4.30
C HIS A 123 -5.64 -0.46 5.80
N LEU A 124 -6.82 -0.72 6.35
CA LEU A 124 -7.05 -0.91 7.79
C LEU A 124 -7.51 -2.34 8.07
N HIS A 125 -6.60 -3.11 8.63
CA HIS A 125 -6.86 -4.41 9.26
C HIS A 125 -5.80 -4.65 10.34
N ASP A 126 -5.99 -5.68 11.17
CA ASP A 126 -5.10 -5.97 12.29
C ASP A 126 -4.41 -7.32 12.15
N ASN A 127 -3.28 -7.50 12.84
CA ASN A 127 -2.59 -8.77 12.96
C ASN A 127 -1.68 -8.77 14.20
N LYS A 128 -1.02 -9.89 14.48
CA LYS A 128 -0.16 -10.05 15.67
C LYS A 128 1.32 -9.82 15.38
N GLY A 129 1.64 -9.20 14.24
CA GLY A 129 3.00 -8.97 13.76
C GLY A 129 3.68 -10.19 13.13
N ASP A 130 3.00 -11.34 13.06
CA ASP A 130 3.55 -12.61 12.56
C ASP A 130 3.23 -12.88 11.09
N ARG A 131 2.02 -12.53 10.66
CA ARG A 131 1.53 -12.73 9.29
C ARG A 131 0.44 -11.73 8.96
N ASP A 132 0.18 -11.61 7.67
CA ASP A 132 -0.92 -10.81 7.14
C ASP A 132 -2.27 -11.52 7.37
N ALA A 133 -2.84 -11.36 8.57
CA ALA A 133 -3.98 -12.15 9.03
C ALA A 133 -5.36 -11.52 8.76
N HIS A 134 -5.41 -10.23 8.40
CA HIS A 134 -6.65 -9.47 8.19
C HIS A 134 -7.65 -9.64 9.35
N LEU A 135 -7.15 -9.59 10.59
CA LEU A 135 -8.01 -9.63 11.77
C LEU A 135 -8.84 -8.36 11.85
N PRO A 136 -10.01 -8.40 12.51
CA PRO A 136 -10.79 -7.19 12.71
C PRO A 136 -10.00 -6.12 13.47
N PHE A 137 -10.29 -4.86 13.19
CA PHE A 137 -9.61 -3.71 13.78
C PHE A 137 -9.57 -3.81 15.32
N GLY A 138 -8.38 -3.68 15.91
CA GLY A 138 -8.17 -3.76 17.36
C GLY A 138 -8.11 -5.18 17.92
N ARG A 139 -8.14 -6.22 17.09
CA ARG A 139 -8.02 -7.63 17.50
C ARG A 139 -6.61 -8.18 17.39
N GLY A 140 -5.65 -7.37 16.97
CA GLY A 140 -4.23 -7.71 16.89
C GLY A 140 -3.39 -6.86 17.83
N THR A 141 -2.22 -6.45 17.35
CA THR A 141 -1.20 -5.75 18.14
C THR A 141 -0.80 -4.41 17.57
N ILE A 142 -1.50 -3.91 16.55
CA ILE A 142 -1.19 -2.62 15.93
C ILE A 142 -1.44 -1.47 16.92
N ASP A 143 -0.49 -0.53 16.99
CA ASP A 143 -0.65 0.69 17.76
C ASP A 143 -1.50 1.72 16.98
N TRP A 144 -2.82 1.54 17.05
CA TRP A 144 -3.77 2.47 16.41
C TRP A 144 -3.73 3.89 17.00
N LYS A 145 -3.22 4.06 18.23
CA LYS A 145 -3.05 5.39 18.85
C LYS A 145 -1.88 6.14 18.22
N LEU A 146 -0.80 5.43 17.91
CA LEU A 146 0.31 5.97 17.09
C LEU A 146 -0.23 6.44 15.74
N LEU A 147 -0.96 5.59 15.01
CA LEU A 147 -1.49 5.97 13.69
C LEU A 147 -2.39 7.22 13.77
N LYS A 148 -3.34 7.24 14.72
CA LYS A 148 -4.21 8.42 14.94
C LYS A 148 -3.43 9.70 15.23
N ARG A 149 -2.31 9.61 15.96
CA ARG A 149 -1.50 10.78 16.31
C ARG A 149 -0.73 11.32 15.12
N GLU A 150 -0.21 10.44 14.27
CA GLU A 150 0.69 10.83 13.17
C GLU A 150 -0.04 11.13 11.86
N ILE A 151 -1.27 10.63 11.68
CA ILE A 151 -2.06 10.79 10.46
C ILE A 151 -3.45 11.34 10.78
N ASP A 152 -3.80 12.45 10.13
CA ASP A 152 -5.19 12.88 10.02
C ASP A 152 -5.89 12.06 8.94
N ILE A 153 -6.59 11.01 9.36
CA ILE A 153 -7.29 10.10 8.45
C ILE A 153 -8.38 10.80 7.62
N HIS A 154 -8.92 11.94 8.08
CA HIS A 154 -9.96 12.67 7.37
C HIS A 154 -9.41 13.48 6.19
N SER A 155 -8.09 13.68 6.15
CA SER A 155 -7.38 14.29 5.02
C SER A 155 -7.06 13.30 3.89
N LEU A 156 -7.30 12.01 4.13
CA LEU A 156 -6.93 10.89 3.25
C LEU A 156 -8.14 10.02 2.92
N THR A 157 -7.93 9.03 2.06
CA THR A 157 -8.89 7.92 1.88
C THR A 157 -8.44 6.72 2.70
N ALA A 158 -9.39 5.92 3.18
CA ALA A 158 -9.10 4.72 3.95
C ALA A 158 -10.16 3.64 3.69
N VAL A 159 -9.74 2.38 3.69
CA VAL A 159 -10.62 1.21 3.57
C VAL A 159 -10.34 0.23 4.69
N VAL A 160 -11.39 -0.45 5.15
CA VAL A 160 -11.27 -1.60 6.06
C VAL A 160 -11.21 -2.85 5.21
N GLU A 161 -10.18 -3.66 5.43
CA GLU A 161 -10.04 -4.97 4.79
C GLU A 161 -10.35 -6.06 5.83
N ALA A 162 -11.21 -7.01 5.45
CA ALA A 162 -11.63 -8.05 6.37
C ALA A 162 -12.01 -9.31 5.59
N ASN A 163 -11.86 -10.46 6.24
CA ASN A 163 -12.17 -11.76 5.64
C ASN A 163 -13.68 -11.99 5.45
N THR A 164 -14.52 -11.31 6.24
CA THR A 164 -15.98 -11.45 6.19
C THR A 164 -16.71 -10.11 6.37
N ILE A 165 -17.95 -10.03 5.88
CA ILE A 165 -18.79 -8.82 6.04
C ILE A 165 -19.04 -8.48 7.53
N PRO A 166 -19.38 -9.44 8.43
CA PRO A 166 -19.56 -9.11 9.85
C PRO A 166 -18.30 -8.51 10.48
N GLU A 167 -17.12 -9.05 10.17
CA GLU A 167 -15.84 -8.54 10.64
C GLU A 167 -15.52 -7.15 10.07
N ALA A 168 -15.88 -6.89 8.81
CA ALA A 168 -15.77 -5.57 8.20
C ALA A 168 -16.64 -4.54 8.95
N LEU A 169 -17.89 -4.90 9.26
CA LEU A 169 -18.81 -4.02 10.00
C LEU A 169 -18.33 -3.75 11.44
N GLU A 170 -17.83 -4.78 12.14
CA GLU A 170 -17.19 -4.64 13.46
C GLU A 170 -16.00 -3.67 13.37
N SER A 171 -15.14 -3.87 12.38
CA SER A 171 -13.93 -3.07 12.18
C SER A 171 -14.24 -1.62 11.83
N ILE A 172 -15.23 -1.35 10.98
CA ILE A 172 -15.69 0.01 10.67
C ILE A 172 -16.20 0.71 11.93
N ALA A 173 -16.97 0.00 12.78
CA ALA A 173 -17.47 0.56 14.03
C ALA A 173 -16.33 0.90 14.99
N ALA A 174 -15.36 -0.01 15.15
CA ALA A 174 -14.19 0.20 16.01
C ALA A 174 -13.28 1.32 15.48
N ALA A 175 -12.97 1.34 14.19
CA ALA A 175 -12.18 2.39 13.56
C ALA A 175 -12.82 3.77 13.74
N ARG A 176 -14.14 3.89 13.53
CA ARG A 176 -14.87 5.14 13.79
C ARG A 176 -14.75 5.59 15.24
N GLN A 177 -14.78 4.69 16.22
CA GLN A 177 -14.58 5.07 17.62
C GLN A 177 -13.16 5.60 17.85
N VAL A 178 -12.15 5.01 17.22
CA VAL A 178 -10.76 5.48 17.35
C VAL A 178 -10.57 6.82 16.66
N PHE A 179 -11.08 7.02 15.45
CA PHE A 179 -10.80 8.20 14.62
C PHE A 179 -11.87 9.33 14.69
N SER A 180 -12.87 9.21 15.57
CA SER A 180 -13.98 10.20 15.70
C SER A 180 -13.61 11.48 16.47
N SER A 181 -12.32 11.79 16.66
CA SER A 181 -11.87 12.98 17.40
C SER A 181 -11.00 13.86 16.53
#